data_AF-A0A816HIE1-F1
#
_entry.id   AF-A0A816HIE1-F1
#
_cell.length_a   1.000
_cell.length_b   1.000
_cell.length_c   1.000
_cell.angle_alpha   90.00
_cell.angle_beta   90.00
_cell.angle_gamma   90.00
#
_symmetry.space_group_name_H-M   'P 1'
#
loop_
_entity.id
_entity.type
_entity.pdbx_description
1 polymer ?
#
loop_
_entity_poly.entity_id
_entity_poly.type
_entity_poly.pdbx_seq_one_letter_code
_entity_poly.pdbx_strand_id
1 'polypeptide(L)'
;KIDGARADSFQLLPDGYAKDAYSVFYLRKKLEGVRADSFKFLTNGYTKDAYTVYYMRKKVEDARSDSFQFVGENYWKDAYYVYYMGVKINGVRADSFKLLTDGYFRDAYDVYFMRKKIEGARADSFRIIGNGYSKDAYDVYLNAKKIIGARADSFQIVGNGFTKDYRNITCIDQ
;
A
#
# COMPACT_ATOMS: atom_id res chain seq x y z
N LYS A 1 -10.75 33.15 -3.73
CA LYS A 1 -12.14 32.82 -4.13
C LYS A 1 -12.13 31.40 -4.72
N ILE A 2 -13.12 30.56 -4.40
CA ILE A 2 -13.31 29.25 -5.03
C ILE A 2 -14.56 29.40 -5.89
N ASP A 3 -14.40 29.36 -7.20
CA ASP A 3 -15.50 29.63 -8.11
C ASP A 3 -16.52 28.49 -8.08
N GLY A 4 -17.80 28.86 -8.01
CA GLY A 4 -18.93 27.92 -7.93
C GLY A 4 -19.19 27.32 -6.54
N ALA A 5 -18.38 27.61 -5.52
CA ALA A 5 -18.59 27.11 -4.17
C ALA A 5 -19.72 27.87 -3.44
N ARG A 6 -20.56 27.14 -2.71
CA ARG A 6 -21.61 27.72 -1.87
C ARG A 6 -21.15 27.87 -0.42
N ALA A 7 -21.08 29.12 0.05
CA ALA A 7 -20.53 29.45 1.37
C ALA A 7 -21.38 28.93 2.55
N ASP A 8 -22.70 28.81 2.36
CA ASP A 8 -23.67 28.37 3.38
C ASP A 8 -23.48 26.92 3.83
N SER A 9 -22.84 26.09 2.99
CA SER A 9 -22.66 24.66 3.18
C SER A 9 -21.20 24.23 3.02
N PHE A 10 -20.27 25.18 2.88
CA PHE A 10 -18.87 24.91 2.63
C PHE A 10 -18.18 24.30 3.85
N GLN A 11 -17.48 23.20 3.63
CA GLN A 11 -16.75 22.44 4.64
C GLN A 11 -15.34 22.17 4.13
N LEU A 12 -14.34 22.55 4.93
CA LEU A 12 -12.95 22.17 4.69
C LEU A 12 -12.73 20.73 5.15
N LEU A 13 -11.97 19.99 4.35
CA LEU A 13 -11.57 18.62 4.63
C LEU A 13 -10.03 18.54 4.61
N PRO A 14 -9.43 17.46 5.15
CA PRO A 14 -7.98 17.29 5.12
C PRO A 14 -7.42 17.18 3.70
N ASP A 15 -6.10 17.22 3.57
CA ASP A 15 -5.34 17.01 2.33
C ASP A 15 -5.76 17.91 1.15
N GLY A 16 -6.25 19.12 1.45
CA GLY A 16 -6.63 20.10 0.43
C GLY A 16 -7.99 19.83 -0.23
N TYR A 17 -8.79 18.93 0.34
CA TYR A 17 -10.18 18.74 -0.07
C TYR A 17 -11.11 19.77 0.60
N ALA A 18 -12.21 20.03 -0.06
CA ALA A 18 -13.35 20.73 0.53
C ALA A 18 -14.62 20.25 -0.17
N LYS A 19 -15.79 20.50 0.44
CA LYS A 19 -17.06 20.27 -0.23
C LYS A 19 -18.08 21.33 0.17
N ASP A 20 -19.09 21.51 -0.66
CA ASP A 20 -20.36 22.10 -0.27
C ASP A 20 -21.49 21.07 -0.45
N ALA A 21 -22.74 21.48 -0.33
CA ALA A 21 -23.88 20.56 -0.48
C ALA A 21 -23.99 19.89 -1.87
N TYR A 22 -23.33 20.43 -2.90
CA TYR A 22 -23.50 20.00 -4.30
C TYR A 22 -22.19 19.64 -5.00
N SER A 23 -21.06 20.17 -4.54
CA SER A 23 -19.77 20.07 -5.19
C SER A 23 -18.67 19.64 -4.24
N VAL A 24 -17.72 18.88 -4.76
CA VAL A 24 -16.48 18.55 -4.09
C VAL A 24 -15.34 19.28 -4.79
N PHE A 25 -14.37 19.75 -4.01
CA PHE A 25 -13.23 20.50 -4.48
C PHE A 25 -11.93 19.86 -3.98
N TYR A 26 -10.90 19.93 -4.81
CA TYR A 26 -9.53 19.58 -4.46
C TYR A 26 -8.59 20.71 -4.90
N LEU A 27 -7.81 21.25 -3.97
CA LEU A 27 -6.91 22.39 -4.21
C LEU A 27 -7.62 23.55 -4.95
N ARG A 28 -8.82 23.92 -4.45
CA ARG A 28 -9.68 25.00 -4.96
C ARG A 28 -10.29 24.77 -6.35
N LYS A 29 -10.13 23.58 -6.93
CA LYS A 29 -10.78 23.19 -8.20
C LYS A 29 -11.93 22.23 -7.93
N LYS A 30 -13.07 22.45 -8.57
CA LYS A 30 -14.20 21.53 -8.53
C LYS A 30 -13.81 20.20 -9.17
N LEU A 31 -14.19 19.09 -8.53
CA LEU A 31 -14.07 17.75 -9.08
C LEU A 31 -15.35 17.40 -9.83
N GLU A 32 -15.25 17.19 -11.13
CA GLU A 32 -16.40 16.83 -11.97
C GLU A 32 -16.77 15.36 -11.80
N GLY A 33 -18.08 15.07 -11.80
CA GLY A 33 -18.62 13.72 -11.69
C GLY A 33 -18.60 13.11 -10.27
N VAL A 34 -18.14 13.84 -9.26
CA VAL A 34 -18.14 13.39 -7.86
C VAL A 34 -19.48 13.74 -7.20
N ARG A 35 -20.08 12.79 -6.48
CA ARG A 35 -21.34 13.01 -5.77
C ARG A 35 -21.11 13.56 -4.36
N ALA A 36 -21.39 14.84 -4.15
CA ALA A 36 -21.13 15.54 -2.87
C ALA A 36 -21.97 15.03 -1.68
N ASP A 37 -23.16 14.51 -1.95
CA ASP A 37 -24.11 13.95 -0.98
C ASP A 37 -23.58 12.69 -0.28
N SER A 38 -22.83 11.88 -1.01
CA SER A 38 -22.25 10.61 -0.58
C SER A 38 -20.72 10.66 -0.44
N PHE A 39 -20.12 11.83 -0.68
CA PHE A 39 -18.69 12.03 -0.59
C PHE A 39 -18.18 11.82 0.84
N LYS A 40 -17.13 10.99 0.94
CA LYS A 40 -16.41 10.68 2.15
C LYS A 40 -14.93 10.88 1.91
N PHE A 41 -14.33 11.77 2.69
CA PHE A 41 -12.90 11.78 2.87
C PHE A 41 -12.49 10.52 3.65
N LEU A 42 -11.43 9.85 3.21
CA LEU A 42 -10.88 8.70 3.91
C LEU A 42 -9.58 9.10 4.61
N THR A 43 -8.43 8.68 4.09
CA THR A 43 -7.10 9.08 4.57
C THR A 43 -6.08 8.86 3.45
N ASN A 44 -4.85 9.35 3.63
CA ASN A 44 -3.73 9.17 2.70
C ASN A 44 -4.10 9.57 1.26
N GLY A 45 -4.82 10.69 1.10
CA GLY A 45 -5.29 11.16 -0.21
C GLY A 45 -6.39 10.33 -0.88
N TYR A 46 -6.95 9.32 -0.20
CA TYR A 46 -8.11 8.59 -0.73
C TYR A 46 -9.42 9.24 -0.31
N THR A 47 -10.36 9.26 -1.25
CA THR A 47 -11.73 9.70 -1.05
C THR A 47 -12.66 8.79 -1.83
N LYS A 48 -13.95 8.77 -1.48
CA LYS A 48 -14.94 8.02 -2.24
C LYS A 48 -16.29 8.70 -2.21
N ASP A 49 -17.11 8.43 -3.23
CA ASP A 49 -18.56 8.62 -3.15
C ASP A 49 -19.26 7.26 -3.15
N ALA A 50 -20.58 7.21 -3.28
CA ALA A 50 -21.33 5.95 -3.25
C ALA A 50 -20.89 4.92 -4.32
N TYR A 51 -20.23 5.33 -5.40
CA TYR A 51 -19.92 4.45 -6.54
C TYR A 51 -18.44 4.41 -6.89
N THR A 52 -17.70 5.49 -6.64
CA THR A 52 -16.36 5.69 -7.16
C THR A 52 -15.38 5.95 -6.03
N VAL A 53 -14.23 5.29 -6.11
CA VAL A 53 -13.07 5.58 -5.27
C VAL A 53 -12.11 6.47 -6.05
N TYR A 54 -11.57 7.47 -5.38
CA TYR A 54 -10.60 8.40 -5.92
C TYR A 54 -9.33 8.39 -5.07
N TYR A 55 -8.19 8.52 -5.74
CA TYR A 55 -6.91 8.86 -5.13
C TYR A 55 -6.51 10.25 -5.63
N MET A 56 -6.46 11.22 -4.72
CA MET A 56 -6.38 12.64 -5.05
C MET A 56 -7.56 13.04 -5.96
N ARG A 57 -7.28 13.37 -7.22
CA ARG A 57 -8.30 13.74 -8.22
C ARG A 57 -8.61 12.64 -9.24
N LYS A 58 -7.94 11.48 -9.14
CA LYS A 58 -8.03 10.43 -10.15
C LYS A 58 -8.91 9.30 -9.64
N LYS A 59 -9.79 8.81 -10.51
CA LYS A 59 -10.50 7.56 -10.27
C LYS A 59 -9.50 6.42 -10.07
N VAL A 60 -9.75 5.57 -9.08
CA VAL A 60 -9.03 4.32 -8.88
C VAL A 60 -9.73 3.26 -9.70
N GLU A 61 -9.04 2.76 -10.73
CA GLU A 61 -9.63 1.81 -11.66
C GLU A 61 -9.99 0.48 -10.99
N ASP A 62 -11.13 -0.08 -11.41
CA ASP A 62 -11.73 -1.33 -10.90
C ASP A 62 -12.12 -1.34 -9.40
N ALA A 63 -11.87 -0.27 -8.66
CA ALA A 63 -12.15 -0.22 -7.22
C ALA A 63 -13.64 -0.20 -6.92
N ARG A 64 -14.06 -1.04 -5.97
CA ARG A 64 -15.45 -1.10 -5.50
C ARG A 64 -15.63 -0.27 -4.24
N SER A 65 -16.37 0.84 -4.36
CA SER A 65 -16.57 1.79 -3.26
C SER A 65 -17.23 1.17 -2.01
N ASP A 66 -18.11 0.19 -2.19
CA ASP A 66 -18.87 -0.48 -1.12
C ASP A 66 -17.98 -1.26 -0.14
N SER A 67 -16.89 -1.85 -0.64
CA SER A 67 -15.98 -2.74 0.09
C SER A 67 -14.57 -2.16 0.25
N PHE A 68 -14.32 -0.95 -0.27
CA PHE A 68 -13.03 -0.28 -0.20
C PHE A 68 -12.67 0.11 1.23
N GLN A 69 -11.55 -0.42 1.72
CA GLN A 69 -11.08 -0.28 3.09
C GLN A 69 -9.56 -0.10 3.18
N PHE A 70 -9.14 0.62 4.21
CA PHE A 70 -7.73 0.84 4.51
C PHE A 70 -7.15 -0.40 5.20
N VAL A 71 -5.92 -0.78 4.84
CA VAL A 71 -5.25 -1.93 5.45
C VAL A 71 -3.99 -1.54 6.22
N GLY A 72 -3.30 -0.48 5.82
CA GLY A 72 -2.07 0.01 6.46
C GLY A 72 -1.02 0.45 5.45
N GLU A 73 -0.04 1.27 5.84
CA GLU A 73 1.14 1.64 5.01
C GLU A 73 0.81 2.10 3.56
N ASN A 74 -0.30 2.81 3.37
CA ASN A 74 -0.85 3.22 2.06
C ASN A 74 -1.46 2.10 1.19
N TYR A 75 -1.57 0.88 1.71
CA TYR A 75 -2.35 -0.19 1.12
C TYR A 75 -3.84 -0.06 1.45
N TRP A 76 -4.62 -0.30 0.40
CA TRP A 76 -6.07 -0.39 0.46
C TRP A 76 -6.49 -1.65 -0.26
N LYS A 77 -7.67 -2.17 0.09
CA LYS A 77 -8.28 -3.27 -0.65
C LYS A 77 -9.76 -3.06 -0.80
N ASP A 78 -10.35 -3.72 -1.78
CA ASP A 78 -11.76 -4.03 -1.79
C ASP A 78 -11.96 -5.56 -1.71
N ALA A 79 -13.15 -6.04 -2.06
CA ALA A 79 -13.44 -7.47 -2.04
C ALA A 79 -12.62 -8.31 -3.05
N TYR A 80 -12.01 -7.70 -4.06
CA TYR A 80 -11.36 -8.41 -5.19
C TYR A 80 -9.91 -8.00 -5.42
N TYR A 81 -9.56 -6.76 -5.11
CA TYR A 81 -8.29 -6.18 -5.50
C TYR A 81 -7.60 -5.47 -4.34
N VAL A 82 -6.28 -5.36 -4.49
CA VAL A 82 -5.40 -4.62 -3.57
C VAL A 82 -4.78 -3.46 -4.33
N TYR A 83 -4.64 -2.33 -3.65
CA TYR A 83 -4.22 -1.05 -4.20
C TYR A 83 -3.11 -0.46 -3.36
N TYR A 84 -2.20 0.26 -4.03
CA TYR A 84 -1.18 1.07 -3.39
C TYR A 84 -1.10 2.42 -4.10
N MET A 85 -1.34 3.51 -3.35
CA MET A 85 -1.30 4.89 -3.87
C MET A 85 -2.10 5.11 -5.17
N GLY A 86 -3.33 4.62 -5.17
CA GLY A 86 -4.29 4.72 -6.27
C GLY A 86 -4.11 3.72 -7.40
N VAL A 87 -3.16 2.79 -7.30
CA VAL A 87 -2.86 1.82 -8.37
C VAL A 87 -3.14 0.40 -7.93
N LYS A 88 -3.92 -0.33 -8.74
CA LYS A 88 -4.17 -1.77 -8.57
C LYS A 88 -2.87 -2.57 -8.66
N ILE A 89 -2.67 -3.50 -7.74
CA ILE A 89 -1.55 -4.44 -7.76
C ILE A 89 -2.02 -5.75 -8.40
N ASN A 90 -1.43 -6.10 -9.53
CA ASN A 90 -1.85 -7.27 -10.30
C ASN A 90 -1.35 -8.57 -9.67
N GLY A 91 -2.15 -9.62 -9.78
CA GLY A 91 -1.82 -10.99 -9.34
C GLY A 91 -2.09 -11.28 -7.87
N VAL A 92 -2.35 -10.25 -7.05
CA VAL A 92 -2.60 -10.41 -5.61
C VAL A 92 -4.00 -10.98 -5.38
N ARG A 93 -4.09 -12.01 -4.55
CA ARG A 93 -5.38 -12.53 -4.05
C ARG A 93 -5.86 -11.73 -2.85
N ALA A 94 -6.87 -10.87 -3.04
CA ALA A 94 -7.35 -9.96 -2.00
C ALA A 94 -7.99 -10.67 -0.79
N ASP A 95 -8.55 -11.86 -0.98
CA ASP A 95 -9.17 -12.69 0.07
C ASP A 95 -8.17 -13.19 1.13
N SER A 96 -6.92 -13.40 0.73
CA SER A 96 -5.82 -13.91 1.54
C SER A 96 -4.72 -12.87 1.78
N PHE A 97 -4.97 -11.62 1.39
CA PHE A 97 -4.04 -10.51 1.62
C PHE A 97 -3.72 -10.36 3.10
N LYS A 98 -2.42 -10.31 3.41
CA LYS A 98 -1.88 -10.04 4.73
C LYS A 98 -0.73 -9.05 4.62
N LEU A 99 -0.94 -7.85 5.15
CA LEU A 99 0.13 -6.88 5.37
C LEU A 99 1.11 -7.44 6.40
N LEU A 100 2.41 -7.32 6.15
CA LEU A 100 3.45 -7.75 7.08
C LEU A 100 3.98 -6.53 7.85
N THR A 101 4.75 -5.66 7.19
CA THR A 101 5.22 -4.31 7.58
C THR A 101 6.24 -3.86 6.53
N ASP A 102 6.73 -2.61 6.63
CA ASP A 102 7.85 -2.09 5.84
C ASP A 102 7.63 -2.17 4.32
N GLY A 103 6.38 -2.06 3.88
CA GLY A 103 5.99 -2.20 2.48
C GLY A 103 5.93 -3.64 1.98
N TYR A 104 6.12 -4.64 2.84
CA TYR A 104 5.91 -6.04 2.48
C TYR A 104 4.50 -6.50 2.82
N PHE A 105 3.96 -7.33 1.94
CA PHE A 105 2.75 -8.08 2.20
C PHE A 105 2.84 -9.43 1.48
N ARG A 106 1.89 -10.30 1.79
CA ARG A 106 1.72 -11.56 1.06
C ARG A 106 0.26 -11.84 0.84
N ASP A 107 -0.01 -12.71 -0.13
CA ASP A 107 -1.25 -13.46 -0.14
C ASP A 107 -0.97 -14.92 0.26
N ALA A 108 -1.91 -15.84 -0.02
CA ALA A 108 -1.73 -17.25 0.30
C ALA A 108 -0.54 -17.93 -0.43
N TYR A 109 -0.02 -17.36 -1.52
CA TYR A 109 0.95 -18.01 -2.40
C TYR A 109 2.19 -17.16 -2.65
N ASP A 110 2.01 -15.85 -2.81
CA ASP A 110 3.03 -14.95 -3.28
C ASP A 110 3.37 -13.87 -2.23
N VAL A 111 4.64 -13.45 -2.23
CA VAL A 111 5.14 -12.35 -1.42
C VAL A 111 5.40 -11.15 -2.32
N TYR A 112 5.11 -9.97 -1.81
CA TYR A 112 5.26 -8.72 -2.52
C TYR A 112 5.99 -7.69 -1.66
N PHE A 113 6.70 -6.80 -2.35
CA PHE A 113 7.25 -5.59 -1.78
C PHE A 113 6.76 -4.39 -2.60
N MET A 114 6.13 -3.43 -1.93
CA MET A 114 5.45 -2.29 -2.55
C MET A 114 4.39 -2.74 -3.55
N ARG A 115 4.73 -2.80 -4.84
CA ARG A 115 3.83 -3.21 -5.93
C ARG A 115 4.36 -4.39 -6.73
N LYS A 116 5.47 -4.99 -6.31
CA LYS A 116 6.19 -6.01 -7.08
C LYS A 116 6.19 -7.33 -6.34
N LYS A 117 5.91 -8.40 -7.07
CA LYS A 117 6.10 -9.77 -6.60
C LYS A 117 7.59 -10.05 -6.40
N ILE A 118 7.91 -10.78 -5.34
CA ILE A 118 9.26 -11.28 -5.06
C ILE A 118 9.33 -12.71 -5.60
N GLU A 119 9.95 -12.88 -6.77
CA GLU A 119 9.99 -14.17 -7.44
C GLU A 119 10.73 -15.22 -6.61
N GLY A 120 10.12 -16.39 -6.47
CA GLY A 120 10.65 -17.53 -5.73
C GLY A 120 10.48 -17.48 -4.20
N ALA A 121 10.02 -16.36 -3.64
CA ALA A 121 9.78 -16.25 -2.19
C ALA A 121 8.57 -17.08 -1.74
N ARG A 122 8.72 -17.78 -0.61
CA ARG A 122 7.67 -18.66 -0.09
C ARG A 122 6.79 -17.96 0.95
N ALA A 123 5.56 -17.66 0.56
CA ALA A 123 4.62 -16.89 1.38
C ALA A 123 4.31 -17.53 2.75
N ASP A 124 4.31 -18.85 2.85
CA ASP A 124 4.00 -19.59 4.09
C ASP A 124 4.99 -19.33 5.24
N SER A 125 6.26 -19.11 4.90
CA SER A 125 7.38 -19.01 5.83
C SER A 125 8.08 -17.64 5.79
N PHE A 126 7.65 -16.75 4.89
CA PHE A 126 8.24 -15.43 4.76
C PHE A 126 8.00 -14.56 5.99
N ARG A 127 9.09 -13.94 6.47
CA ARG A 127 9.09 -13.00 7.60
C ARG A 127 10.13 -11.91 7.40
N ILE A 128 9.81 -10.73 7.91
CA ILE A 128 10.73 -9.60 7.97
C ILE A 128 11.57 -9.76 9.23
N ILE A 129 12.88 -9.61 9.10
CA ILE A 129 13.84 -9.79 10.20
C ILE A 129 14.58 -8.49 10.56
N GLY A 130 14.19 -7.36 9.96
CA GLY A 130 14.64 -6.01 10.29
C GLY A 130 15.75 -5.48 9.37
N ASN A 131 15.99 -4.17 9.41
CA ASN A 131 17.03 -3.48 8.63
C ASN A 131 16.98 -3.78 7.11
N GLY A 132 15.77 -3.88 6.55
CA GLY A 132 15.55 -4.21 5.15
C GLY A 132 15.75 -5.70 4.81
N TYR A 133 16.16 -6.53 5.78
CA TYR A 133 16.26 -7.97 5.59
C TYR A 133 14.92 -8.66 5.84
N SER A 134 14.68 -9.66 5.02
CA SER A 134 13.59 -10.62 5.17
C SER A 134 14.08 -12.01 4.78
N LYS A 135 13.36 -13.04 5.18
CA LYS A 135 13.68 -14.41 4.78
C LYS A 135 12.44 -15.28 4.73
N ASP A 136 12.50 -16.32 3.92
CA ASP A 136 11.62 -17.48 4.05
C ASP A 136 12.40 -18.66 4.62
N ALA A 137 11.87 -19.88 4.50
CA ALA A 137 12.52 -21.08 5.02
C ALA A 137 13.86 -21.43 4.33
N TYR A 138 14.14 -20.89 3.13
CA TYR A 138 15.29 -21.28 2.30
C TYR A 138 16.16 -20.09 1.91
N ASP A 139 15.53 -18.95 1.65
CA ASP A 139 16.17 -17.80 1.03
C ASP A 139 16.15 -16.58 1.97
N VAL A 140 17.21 -15.78 1.87
CA VAL A 140 17.34 -14.49 2.53
C VAL A 140 17.29 -13.39 1.48
N TYR A 141 16.66 -12.28 1.82
CA TYR A 141 16.46 -11.14 0.95
C TYR A 141 16.92 -9.86 1.65
N LEU A 142 17.45 -8.92 0.88
CA LEU A 142 17.68 -7.53 1.27
C LEU A 142 16.89 -6.65 0.32
N ASN A 143 15.99 -5.82 0.86
CA ASN A 143 15.14 -4.92 0.07
C ASN A 143 14.46 -5.64 -1.11
N ALA A 144 13.85 -6.79 -0.81
CA ALA A 144 13.17 -7.69 -1.74
C ALA A 144 14.05 -8.35 -2.82
N LYS A 145 15.38 -8.27 -2.71
CA LYS A 145 16.32 -8.98 -3.58
C LYS A 145 16.94 -10.16 -2.87
N LYS A 146 16.87 -11.34 -3.48
CA LYS A 146 17.48 -12.56 -2.94
C LYS A 146 19.00 -12.41 -2.82
N ILE A 147 19.55 -12.76 -1.66
CA ILE A 147 20.98 -12.82 -1.40
C ILE A 147 21.47 -14.22 -1.76
N ILE A 148 22.24 -14.34 -2.83
CA ILE A 148 22.73 -15.63 -3.31
C ILE A 148 23.77 -16.19 -2.34
N GLY A 149 23.61 -17.45 -1.96
CA GLY A 149 24.54 -18.17 -1.07
C GLY A 149 24.26 -18.00 0.43
N ALA A 150 23.37 -17.07 0.82
CA ALA A 150 22.97 -16.90 2.21
C ALA A 150 22.13 -18.09 2.69
N ARG A 151 22.34 -18.50 3.95
CA ARG A 151 21.61 -19.62 4.56
C ARG A 151 20.51 -19.14 5.50
N ALA A 152 19.25 -19.27 5.09
CA ALA A 152 18.11 -18.76 5.86
C ALA A 152 17.97 -19.35 7.27
N ASP A 153 18.37 -20.61 7.47
CA ASP A 153 18.32 -21.32 8.76
C ASP A 153 19.22 -20.71 9.84
N SER A 154 20.36 -20.17 9.44
CA SER A 154 21.44 -19.68 10.31
C SER A 154 21.70 -18.18 10.18
N PHE A 155 21.00 -17.50 9.28
CA PHE A 155 21.16 -16.06 9.05
C PHE A 155 20.78 -15.22 10.27
N GLN A 156 21.71 -14.38 10.71
CA GLN A 156 21.57 -13.44 11.82
C GLN A 156 22.11 -12.06 11.43
N ILE A 157 21.39 -11.03 11.86
CA ILE A 157 21.87 -9.63 11.80
C ILE A 157 22.72 -9.39 13.04
N VAL A 158 23.98 -8.99 12.85
CA VAL A 158 24.95 -8.78 13.95
C VAL A 158 25.00 -7.30 14.35
N GLY A 159 24.58 -6.39 13.47
CA GLY A 159 24.55 -4.94 13.70
C GLY A 159 25.51 -4.19 12.77
N ASN A 160 25.35 -2.87 12.62
CA ASN A 160 26.23 -2.01 11.81
C ASN A 160 26.47 -2.48 10.36
N GLY A 161 25.44 -3.02 9.69
CA GLY A 161 25.56 -3.54 8.33
C GLY A 161 26.22 -4.92 8.21
N PHE A 162 26.61 -5.54 9.33
CA PHE A 162 27.14 -6.89 9.36
C PHE A 162 26.04 -7.93 9.55
N THR A 163 26.15 -8.99 8.76
CA THR A 163 25.35 -10.20 8.88
C THR A 163 26.25 -11.40 9.02
N LYS A 164 25.72 -12.47 9.59
CA LYS A 164 26.41 -13.76 9.64
C LYS A 164 25.46 -14.91 9.34
N ASP A 165 26.02 -15.96 8.79
CA ASP A 165 25.44 -17.29 8.77
C ASP A 165 26.49 -18.32 9.18
N TYR A 166 26.18 -19.62 9.12
CA TYR A 166 27.12 -20.67 9.55
C TYR A 166 28.46 -20.65 8.78
N ARG A 167 28.51 -20.04 7.59
CA ARG A 167 29.68 -20.08 6.71
C ARG A 167 30.39 -18.74 6.59
N ASN A 168 29.67 -17.63 6.70
CA ASN A 168 30.21 -16.31 6.37
C ASN A 168 29.80 -15.26 7.40
N ILE A 169 30.68 -14.28 7.62
CA ILE A 169 30.32 -12.96 8.13
C ILE A 169 30.44 -12.01 6.93
N THR A 170 29.40 -11.26 6.62
CA THR A 170 29.36 -10.37 5.45
C THR A 170 29.04 -8.96 5.92
N CYS A 171 29.86 -7.99 5.51
CA CYS A 171 29.50 -6.58 5.54
C CYS A 171 28.81 -6.25 4.23
N ILE A 172 27.61 -5.70 4.27
CA ILE A 172 26.99 -5.13 3.07
C ILE A 172 27.23 -3.63 3.14
N ASP A 173 28.27 -3.15 2.45
CA ASP A 173 28.48 -1.72 2.28
C ASP A 173 27.28 -1.13 1.51
N GLN A 174 26.74 -0.02 2.02
CA GLN A 174 25.52 0.65 1.53
C GLN A 174 25.72 1.28 0.14
#